data_AF-A0A7S2VN87-F1
#
_entry.id   AF-A0A7S2VN87-F1
#
_cell.length_a   1.000
_cell.length_b   1.000
_cell.length_c   1.000
_cell.angle_alpha   90.00
_cell.angle_beta   90.00
_cell.angle_gamma   90.00
#
_symmetry.space_group_name_H-M   'P 1'
#
loop_
_entity.id
_entity.type
_entity.pdbx_description
1 polymer ?
#
loop_
_entity_poly.entity_id
_entity_poly.type
_entity_poly.pdbx_seq_one_letter_code
_entity_poly.pdbx_strand_id
1 'polypeptide(L)'
;GRLPAAAEVGGGMTLQDVLRCHWDASQMEQALQTARGTMAAAAGIEQGLESFMDAIDLAEFHAQQAGQDPRPAVQDLLQELQPSLSKHFDKLLREKNLDKLESLLGTIGAARVDALGLREAKQETNRLRSLMLLRAALLPLPEQSGFPSDRQLQVRNAIMNAKASRDRDTSGQAASALSALLLEELLPDCAAHSNQHFGWTLYAALEVRIPEPEVWQATRALLEQCAPSRREELMVYLPQLFKQWQWQRPMPEWLFDMLKSTYRLPADWDLTSMLRSENVLLAKTAVTDAAALLAFNLMLQRTALPDRRTRDRRGAVPRSYKVVRAVQVMNGRNWQSYLLRRDEILQECRRLRARCDDAHWRDNLNGEVMSMCIQDAMAALPGGSEPLQAEANEMWLLHGTSPDAADGITSEDFDMTRANPSGLFGAGVYFAESVSKSDEYVRGGRFGGQEVFPLLLCRVSLGYVYYCDDP
;
A
#
# COMPACT_ATOMS: atom_id res chain seq x y z
N GLY A 1 -62.16 -47.90 -8.14
CA GLY A 1 -63.16 -47.53 -7.12
C GLY A 1 -64.39 -46.99 -7.81
N ARG A 2 -65.56 -47.06 -7.15
CA ARG A 2 -66.83 -46.50 -7.64
C ARG A 2 -66.66 -44.98 -7.83
N LEU A 3 -67.18 -44.42 -8.94
CA LEU A 3 -67.18 -42.96 -9.15
C LEU A 3 -68.03 -42.29 -8.05
N PRO A 4 -67.59 -41.15 -7.50
CA PRO A 4 -68.37 -40.38 -6.54
C PRO A 4 -69.75 -40.04 -7.11
N ALA A 5 -70.81 -40.18 -6.31
CA ALA A 5 -72.13 -39.76 -6.74
C ALA A 5 -72.20 -38.22 -6.74
N ALA A 6 -72.92 -37.61 -7.68
CA ALA A 6 -73.05 -36.14 -7.77
C ALA A 6 -73.59 -35.49 -6.48
N ALA A 7 -74.25 -36.27 -5.61
CA ALA A 7 -74.74 -35.83 -4.30
C ALA A 7 -73.67 -35.79 -3.19
N GLU A 8 -72.50 -36.40 -3.39
CA GLU A 8 -71.38 -36.42 -2.42
C GLU A 8 -70.45 -35.20 -2.57
N VAL A 9 -70.61 -34.44 -3.66
CA VAL A 9 -69.81 -33.25 -3.96
C VAL A 9 -70.41 -32.03 -3.25
N GLY A 10 -70.20 -31.95 -1.94
CA GLY A 10 -70.52 -30.75 -1.16
C GLY A 10 -69.49 -29.63 -1.42
N GLY A 11 -69.94 -28.37 -1.51
CA GLY A 11 -69.05 -27.20 -1.49
C GLY A 11 -68.71 -26.53 -2.83
N GLY A 12 -69.43 -26.81 -3.91
CA GLY A 12 -69.28 -26.09 -5.19
C GLY A 12 -68.14 -26.57 -6.10
N MET A 13 -67.50 -27.70 -5.77
CA MET A 13 -66.53 -28.39 -6.64
C MET A 13 -67.24 -29.21 -7.72
N THR A 14 -66.59 -29.44 -8.86
CA THR A 14 -67.06 -30.34 -9.90
C THR A 14 -66.58 -31.78 -9.65
N LEU A 15 -67.21 -32.78 -10.28
CA LEU A 15 -66.72 -34.17 -10.26
C LEU A 15 -65.27 -34.27 -10.78
N GLN A 16 -64.91 -33.43 -11.74
CA GLN A 16 -63.55 -33.36 -12.28
C GLN A 16 -62.55 -32.87 -11.23
N ASP A 17 -62.94 -31.90 -10.40
CA ASP A 17 -62.09 -31.38 -9.31
C ASP A 17 -61.85 -32.46 -8.24
N VAL A 18 -62.88 -33.23 -7.89
CA VAL A 18 -62.77 -34.35 -6.93
C VAL A 18 -61.84 -35.45 -7.47
N LEU A 19 -62.01 -35.84 -8.74
CA LEU A 19 -61.16 -36.86 -9.36
C LEU A 19 -59.71 -36.40 -9.47
N ARG A 20 -59.48 -35.12 -9.80
CA ARG A 20 -58.14 -34.54 -9.86
C ARG A 20 -57.49 -34.52 -8.47
N CYS A 21 -58.21 -34.10 -7.44
CA CYS A 21 -57.72 -34.13 -6.07
C CYS A 21 -57.29 -35.54 -5.63
N HIS A 22 -58.07 -36.57 -5.94
CA HIS A 22 -57.71 -37.96 -5.64
C HIS A 22 -56.49 -38.45 -6.45
N TRP A 23 -56.40 -38.06 -7.72
CA TRP A 23 -55.24 -38.38 -8.55
C TRP A 23 -53.97 -37.74 -7.98
N ASP A 24 -54.00 -36.44 -7.68
CA ASP A 24 -52.87 -35.72 -7.12
C ASP A 24 -52.47 -36.27 -5.75
N ALA A 25 -53.42 -36.63 -4.88
CA ALA A 25 -53.13 -37.30 -3.61
C ALA A 25 -52.41 -38.67 -3.83
N SER A 26 -52.86 -39.46 -4.80
CA SER A 26 -52.21 -40.73 -5.14
C SER A 26 -50.81 -40.54 -5.74
N GLN A 27 -50.59 -39.50 -6.55
CA GLN A 27 -49.28 -39.18 -7.11
C GLN A 27 -48.32 -38.67 -6.03
N MET A 28 -48.81 -37.88 -5.07
CA MET A 28 -48.05 -37.48 -3.89
C MET A 28 -47.57 -38.70 -3.10
N GLU A 29 -48.46 -39.65 -2.78
CA GLU A 29 -48.07 -40.88 -2.08
C GLU A 29 -47.04 -41.70 -2.86
N GLN A 30 -47.20 -41.81 -4.18
CA GLN A 30 -46.25 -42.52 -5.05
C GLN A 30 -44.87 -41.85 -5.08
N ALA A 31 -44.83 -40.51 -5.11
CA ALA A 31 -43.59 -39.74 -5.03
C ALA A 31 -42.90 -39.91 -3.67
N LEU A 32 -43.65 -39.89 -2.56
CA LEU A 32 -43.11 -40.18 -1.22
C LEU A 32 -42.56 -41.62 -1.10
N GLN A 33 -43.22 -42.60 -1.73
CA GLN A 33 -42.71 -43.97 -1.79
C GLN A 33 -41.41 -44.06 -2.61
N THR A 34 -41.33 -43.30 -3.69
CA THR A 34 -40.12 -43.24 -4.53
C THR A 34 -38.97 -42.59 -3.76
N ALA A 35 -39.22 -41.51 -3.02
CA ALA A 35 -38.23 -40.90 -2.14
C ALA A 35 -37.73 -41.90 -1.06
N ARG A 36 -38.63 -42.67 -0.42
CA ARG A 36 -38.22 -43.75 0.50
C ARG A 36 -37.33 -44.79 -0.19
N GLY A 37 -37.67 -45.18 -1.42
CA GLY A 37 -36.92 -46.16 -2.20
C GLY A 37 -35.51 -45.71 -2.57
N THR A 38 -35.29 -44.40 -2.77
CA THR A 38 -33.99 -43.83 -3.15
C THR A 38 -33.13 -43.39 -1.96
N MET A 39 -33.69 -43.33 -0.75
CA MET A 39 -33.04 -42.82 0.47
C MET A 39 -31.68 -43.47 0.78
N ALA A 40 -31.56 -44.79 0.61
CA ALA A 40 -30.29 -45.48 0.86
C ALA A 40 -29.18 -45.05 -0.12
N ALA A 41 -29.53 -44.74 -1.38
CA ALA A 41 -28.59 -44.24 -2.37
C ALA A 41 -28.26 -42.75 -2.17
N ALA A 42 -29.24 -41.96 -1.70
CA ALA A 42 -29.10 -40.53 -1.44
C ALA A 42 -28.01 -40.18 -0.41
N ALA A 43 -27.71 -41.09 0.51
CA ALA A 43 -26.67 -40.91 1.51
C ALA A 43 -25.23 -40.96 0.98
N GLY A 44 -24.99 -41.49 -0.24
CA GLY A 44 -23.63 -41.80 -0.69
C GLY A 44 -23.29 -41.43 -2.13
N ILE A 45 -24.29 -41.24 -3.00
CA ILE A 45 -24.10 -40.95 -4.42
C ILE A 45 -24.96 -39.75 -4.81
N GLU A 46 -24.35 -38.81 -5.52
CA GLU A 46 -24.99 -37.56 -5.98
C GLU A 46 -26.28 -37.80 -6.76
N GLN A 47 -26.25 -38.73 -7.72
CA GLN A 47 -27.44 -39.12 -8.49
C GLN A 47 -28.56 -39.70 -7.61
N GLY A 48 -28.21 -40.38 -6.52
CA GLY A 48 -29.20 -40.88 -5.56
C GLY A 48 -29.85 -39.73 -4.79
N LEU A 49 -29.08 -38.70 -4.44
CA LEU A 49 -29.59 -37.52 -3.75
C LEU A 49 -30.46 -36.67 -4.67
N GLU A 50 -30.07 -36.50 -5.92
CA GLU A 50 -30.88 -35.83 -6.95
C GLU A 50 -32.23 -36.55 -7.14
N SER A 51 -32.21 -37.87 -7.35
CA SER A 51 -33.44 -38.68 -7.47
C SER A 51 -34.33 -38.59 -6.22
N PHE A 52 -33.73 -38.48 -5.04
CA PHE A 52 -34.47 -38.27 -3.79
C PHE A 52 -35.11 -36.88 -3.74
N MET A 53 -34.35 -35.82 -4.05
CA MET A 53 -34.85 -34.44 -4.02
C MET A 53 -35.93 -34.21 -5.07
N ASP A 54 -35.79 -34.74 -6.28
CA ASP A 54 -36.81 -34.69 -7.33
C ASP A 54 -38.13 -35.35 -6.88
N ALA A 55 -38.04 -36.48 -6.18
CA ALA A 55 -39.21 -37.17 -5.65
C ALA A 55 -39.89 -36.36 -4.52
N ILE A 56 -39.12 -35.65 -3.69
CA ILE A 56 -39.66 -34.73 -2.68
C ILE A 56 -40.33 -33.52 -3.35
N ASP A 57 -39.69 -32.90 -4.34
CA ASP A 57 -40.26 -31.77 -5.10
C ASP A 57 -41.57 -32.16 -5.79
N LEU A 58 -41.61 -33.36 -6.38
CA LEU A 58 -42.82 -33.90 -7.02
C LEU A 58 -43.94 -34.17 -6.00
N ALA A 59 -43.60 -34.69 -4.81
CA ALA A 59 -44.56 -34.90 -3.74
C ALA A 59 -45.16 -33.57 -3.27
N GLU A 60 -44.33 -32.55 -3.03
CA GLU A 60 -44.77 -31.22 -2.61
C GLU A 60 -45.67 -30.55 -3.67
N PHE A 61 -45.30 -30.68 -4.95
CA PHE A 61 -46.11 -30.19 -6.07
C PHE A 61 -47.51 -30.80 -6.08
N HIS A 62 -47.62 -32.13 -6.02
CA HIS A 62 -48.92 -32.80 -6.04
C HIS A 62 -49.74 -32.55 -4.77
N ALA A 63 -49.09 -32.44 -3.61
CA ALA A 63 -49.78 -32.09 -2.37
C ALA A 63 -50.45 -30.71 -2.46
N GLN A 64 -49.76 -29.73 -3.04
CA GLN A 64 -50.31 -28.40 -3.29
C GLN A 64 -51.53 -28.45 -4.21
N GLN A 65 -51.51 -29.27 -5.27
CA GLN A 65 -52.65 -29.45 -6.18
C GLN A 65 -53.84 -30.14 -5.48
N ALA A 66 -53.58 -31.07 -4.56
CA ALA A 66 -54.59 -31.78 -3.78
C ALA A 66 -55.11 -30.99 -2.57
N GLY A 67 -54.56 -29.80 -2.27
CA GLY A 67 -54.88 -29.04 -1.06
C GLY A 67 -54.48 -29.77 0.24
N GLN A 68 -53.47 -30.64 0.17
CA GLN A 68 -52.93 -31.40 1.28
C GLN A 68 -51.62 -30.79 1.78
N ASP A 69 -51.28 -31.09 3.04
CA ASP A 69 -50.02 -30.65 3.64
C ASP A 69 -48.99 -31.79 3.62
N PRO A 70 -47.97 -31.75 2.74
CA PRO A 70 -46.95 -32.80 2.65
C PRO A 70 -45.88 -32.67 3.73
N ARG A 71 -45.83 -31.54 4.46
CA ARG A 71 -44.70 -31.18 5.33
C ARG A 71 -44.37 -32.24 6.38
N PRO A 72 -45.34 -32.88 7.08
CA PRO A 72 -45.00 -33.92 8.06
C PRO A 72 -44.27 -35.11 7.43
N ALA A 73 -44.77 -35.63 6.31
CA ALA A 73 -44.19 -36.78 5.64
C ALA A 73 -42.82 -36.47 5.02
N VAL A 74 -42.65 -35.28 4.43
CA VAL A 74 -41.36 -34.82 3.91
C VAL A 74 -40.36 -34.64 5.06
N GLN A 75 -40.78 -34.06 6.18
CA GLN A 75 -39.92 -33.83 7.32
C GLN A 75 -39.43 -35.15 7.95
N ASP A 76 -40.29 -36.17 8.04
CA ASP A 76 -39.90 -37.51 8.50
C ASP A 76 -38.80 -38.11 7.61
N LEU A 77 -38.94 -38.00 6.28
CA LEU A 77 -37.95 -38.50 5.33
C LEU A 77 -36.62 -37.74 5.42
N LEU A 78 -36.67 -36.41 5.56
CA LEU A 78 -35.47 -35.60 5.74
C LEU A 78 -34.76 -35.95 7.06
N GLN A 79 -35.51 -36.16 8.16
CA GLN A 79 -34.94 -36.59 9.44
C GLN A 79 -34.28 -37.98 9.33
N GLU A 80 -34.87 -38.90 8.58
CA GLU A 80 -34.30 -40.24 8.38
C GLU A 80 -33.00 -40.19 7.54
N LEU A 81 -32.94 -39.31 6.54
CA LEU A 81 -31.75 -39.11 5.70
C LEU A 81 -30.61 -38.37 6.45
N GLN A 82 -30.96 -37.48 7.37
CA GLN A 82 -30.05 -36.52 8.00
C GLN A 82 -28.76 -37.15 8.58
N PRO A 83 -28.79 -38.23 9.41
CA PRO A 83 -27.57 -38.77 10.00
C PRO A 83 -26.56 -39.29 8.97
N SER A 84 -27.06 -39.95 7.92
CA SER A 84 -26.22 -40.53 6.87
C SER A 84 -25.60 -39.44 6.00
N LEU A 85 -26.40 -38.41 5.69
CA LEU A 85 -25.95 -37.27 4.90
C LEU A 85 -24.94 -36.41 5.68
N SER A 86 -25.19 -36.10 6.96
CA SER A 86 -24.23 -35.40 7.82
C SER A 86 -22.89 -36.13 7.88
N LYS A 87 -22.90 -37.46 8.06
CA LYS A 87 -21.66 -38.27 8.05
C LYS A 87 -20.92 -38.21 6.71
N HIS A 88 -21.64 -38.15 5.59
CA HIS A 88 -21.04 -37.99 4.27
C HIS A 88 -20.42 -36.60 4.09
N PHE A 89 -21.12 -35.55 4.51
CA PHE A 89 -20.62 -34.17 4.51
C PHE A 89 -19.35 -34.02 5.37
N ASP A 90 -19.34 -34.57 6.59
CA ASP A 90 -18.16 -34.58 7.47
C ASP A 90 -16.97 -35.32 6.85
N LYS A 91 -17.23 -36.38 6.08
CA LYS A 91 -16.19 -37.09 5.34
C LYS A 91 -15.62 -36.19 4.23
N LEU A 92 -16.48 -35.60 3.40
CA LEU A 92 -16.05 -34.74 2.30
C LEU A 92 -15.32 -33.48 2.79
N LEU A 93 -15.74 -32.90 3.92
CA LEU A 93 -15.07 -31.77 4.57
C LEU A 93 -13.66 -32.15 5.03
N ARG A 94 -13.50 -33.32 5.66
CA ARG A 94 -12.17 -33.83 6.05
C ARG A 94 -11.27 -34.11 4.84
N GLU A 95 -11.85 -34.59 3.75
CA GLU A 95 -11.16 -34.83 2.47
C GLU A 95 -10.94 -33.54 1.66
N LYS A 96 -11.49 -32.40 2.09
CA LYS A 96 -11.49 -31.11 1.39
C LYS A 96 -12.05 -31.17 -0.04
N ASN A 97 -13.01 -32.07 -0.30
CA ASN A 97 -13.65 -32.20 -1.60
C ASN A 97 -14.78 -31.16 -1.76
N LEU A 98 -14.38 -29.89 -1.94
CA LEU A 98 -15.30 -28.75 -1.93
C LEU A 98 -16.24 -28.74 -3.14
N ASP A 99 -15.79 -29.15 -4.33
CA ASP A 99 -16.63 -29.14 -5.53
C ASP A 99 -17.81 -30.11 -5.38
N LYS A 100 -17.56 -31.29 -4.78
CA LYS A 100 -18.62 -32.26 -4.49
C LYS A 100 -19.57 -31.75 -3.39
N LEU A 101 -19.05 -31.08 -2.36
CA LEU A 101 -19.89 -30.45 -1.33
C LEU A 101 -20.79 -29.36 -1.92
N GLU A 102 -20.25 -28.49 -2.77
CA GLU A 102 -21.01 -27.44 -3.46
C GLU A 102 -22.12 -28.04 -4.33
N SER A 103 -21.81 -29.11 -5.09
CA SER A 103 -22.80 -29.80 -5.90
C SER A 103 -23.93 -30.37 -5.05
N LEU A 104 -23.61 -31.14 -4.00
CA LEU A 104 -24.61 -31.73 -3.10
C LEU A 104 -25.46 -30.66 -2.39
N LEU A 105 -24.86 -29.55 -1.94
CA LEU A 105 -25.58 -28.42 -1.35
C LEU A 105 -26.50 -27.72 -2.37
N GLY A 106 -26.08 -27.67 -3.63
CA GLY A 106 -26.88 -27.19 -4.75
C GLY A 106 -28.11 -28.07 -4.97
N THR A 107 -27.93 -29.39 -5.03
CA THR A 107 -29.01 -30.38 -5.18
C THR A 107 -30.03 -30.31 -4.03
N ILE A 108 -29.58 -30.16 -2.78
CA ILE A 108 -30.47 -30.05 -1.62
C ILE A 108 -31.29 -28.75 -1.66
N GLY A 109 -30.68 -27.66 -2.15
CA GLY A 109 -31.29 -26.34 -2.16
C GLY A 109 -31.29 -25.65 -0.79
N ALA A 110 -31.39 -24.31 -0.78
CA ALA A 110 -31.19 -23.51 0.43
C ALA A 110 -32.22 -23.80 1.55
N ALA A 111 -33.48 -24.04 1.19
CA ALA A 111 -34.54 -24.28 2.17
C ALA A 111 -34.35 -25.60 2.94
N ARG A 112 -33.86 -26.65 2.28
CA ARG A 112 -33.73 -27.98 2.89
C ARG A 112 -32.40 -28.19 3.61
N VAL A 113 -31.36 -27.40 3.30
CA VAL A 113 -30.11 -27.40 4.07
C VAL A 113 -30.38 -27.13 5.55
N ASP A 114 -31.29 -26.20 5.85
CA ASP A 114 -31.67 -25.88 7.23
C ASP A 114 -32.49 -27.01 7.87
N ALA A 115 -33.43 -27.59 7.13
CA ALA A 115 -34.25 -28.72 7.60
C ALA A 115 -33.41 -29.97 7.92
N LEU A 116 -32.31 -30.17 7.19
CA LEU A 116 -31.36 -31.27 7.38
C LEU A 116 -30.26 -30.94 8.42
N GLY A 117 -30.29 -29.76 9.05
CA GLY A 117 -29.25 -29.37 10.01
C GLY A 117 -27.84 -29.24 9.39
N LEU A 118 -27.75 -29.03 8.07
CA LEU A 118 -26.47 -28.95 7.34
C LEU A 118 -25.92 -27.52 7.22
N ARG A 119 -26.46 -26.59 8.01
CA ARG A 119 -26.07 -25.17 7.97
C ARG A 119 -24.59 -24.99 8.31
N GLU A 120 -24.09 -25.67 9.33
CA GLU A 120 -22.67 -25.61 9.73
C GLU A 120 -21.76 -26.13 8.63
N ALA A 121 -22.10 -27.29 8.03
CA ALA A 121 -21.34 -27.86 6.93
C ALA A 121 -21.29 -26.91 5.71
N LYS A 122 -22.43 -26.26 5.38
CA LYS A 122 -22.49 -25.25 4.32
C LYS A 122 -21.66 -24.00 4.65
N GLN A 123 -21.70 -23.51 5.87
CA GLN A 123 -20.86 -22.38 6.31
C GLN A 123 -19.38 -22.73 6.21
N GLU A 124 -19.00 -23.93 6.65
CA GLU A 124 -17.62 -24.42 6.58
C GLU A 124 -17.14 -24.61 5.14
N THR A 125 -17.97 -25.17 4.24
CA THR A 125 -17.65 -25.26 2.81
C THR A 125 -17.40 -23.88 2.20
N ASN A 126 -18.29 -22.91 2.45
CA ASN A 126 -18.13 -21.53 1.96
C ASN A 126 -16.85 -20.89 2.51
N ARG A 127 -16.55 -21.10 3.80
CA ARG A 127 -15.34 -20.60 4.45
C ARG A 127 -14.10 -21.16 3.76
N LEU A 128 -13.98 -22.48 3.65
CA LEU A 128 -12.83 -23.14 3.01
C LEU A 128 -12.67 -22.70 1.54
N ARG A 129 -13.77 -22.58 0.80
CA ARG A 129 -13.75 -22.11 -0.60
C ARG A 129 -13.23 -20.69 -0.70
N SER A 130 -13.72 -19.78 0.14
CA SER A 130 -13.29 -18.39 0.13
C SER A 130 -11.78 -18.24 0.45
N LEU A 131 -11.27 -19.04 1.40
CA LEU A 131 -9.85 -19.09 1.73
C LEU A 131 -9.01 -19.61 0.55
N MET A 132 -9.47 -20.68 -0.11
CA MET A 132 -8.80 -21.22 -1.29
C MET A 132 -8.73 -20.22 -2.45
N LEU A 133 -9.83 -19.51 -2.71
CA LEU A 133 -9.89 -18.49 -3.76
C LEU A 133 -8.95 -17.32 -3.47
N LEU A 134 -8.90 -16.84 -2.22
CA LEU A 134 -7.97 -15.78 -1.82
C LEU A 134 -6.52 -16.23 -1.96
N ARG A 135 -6.19 -17.42 -1.47
CA ARG A 135 -4.85 -17.99 -1.59
C ARG A 135 -4.43 -18.11 -3.05
N ALA A 136 -5.28 -18.67 -3.91
CA ALA A 136 -4.97 -18.83 -5.33
C ALA A 136 -4.78 -17.48 -6.06
N ALA A 137 -5.56 -16.47 -5.69
CA ALA A 137 -5.50 -15.15 -6.32
C ALA A 137 -4.28 -14.32 -5.87
N LEU A 138 -3.82 -14.49 -4.62
CA LEU A 138 -2.75 -13.68 -4.03
C LEU A 138 -1.38 -14.37 -4.07
N LEU A 139 -1.31 -15.70 -3.90
CA LEU A 139 -0.04 -16.40 -3.79
C LEU A 139 0.79 -16.21 -5.08
N PRO A 140 2.05 -15.75 -5.00
CA PRO A 140 2.87 -15.57 -6.19
C PRO A 140 3.09 -16.89 -6.95
N LEU A 141 3.05 -16.84 -8.29
CA LEU A 141 3.43 -17.97 -9.13
C LEU A 141 4.93 -17.88 -9.48
N PRO A 142 5.66 -19.01 -9.60
CA PRO A 142 7.03 -19.00 -10.08
C PRO A 142 7.14 -18.25 -11.43
N GLU A 143 8.17 -17.43 -11.59
CA GLU A 143 8.46 -16.64 -12.80
C GLU A 143 7.46 -15.51 -13.14
N GLN A 144 6.43 -15.28 -12.32
CA GLN A 144 5.49 -14.20 -12.56
C GLN A 144 6.14 -12.83 -12.28
N SER A 145 6.25 -12.00 -13.31
CA SER A 145 6.61 -10.58 -13.14
C SER A 145 5.35 -9.72 -12.95
N GLY A 146 5.33 -8.92 -11.89
CA GLY A 146 4.23 -7.99 -11.60
C GLY A 146 2.89 -8.65 -11.23
N PHE A 147 1.81 -7.87 -11.33
CA PHE A 147 0.46 -8.22 -10.88
C PHE A 147 -0.58 -7.79 -11.93
N PRO A 148 -0.84 -8.64 -12.95
CA PRO A 148 -1.64 -8.28 -14.12
C PRO A 148 -3.12 -8.04 -13.77
N SER A 149 -3.83 -7.30 -14.64
CA SER A 149 -5.24 -6.92 -14.45
C SER A 149 -6.17 -8.10 -14.17
N ASP A 150 -5.94 -9.24 -14.83
CA ASP A 150 -6.78 -10.43 -14.66
C ASP A 150 -6.65 -10.99 -13.24
N ARG A 151 -5.45 -10.93 -12.67
CA ARG A 151 -5.21 -11.31 -11.27
C ARG A 151 -5.83 -10.31 -10.31
N GLN A 152 -5.79 -9.01 -10.62
CA GLN A 152 -6.49 -7.98 -9.84
C GLN A 152 -8.00 -8.26 -9.79
N LEU A 153 -8.58 -8.68 -10.92
CA LEU A 153 -9.99 -9.09 -10.98
C LEU A 153 -10.25 -10.35 -10.14
N GLN A 154 -9.38 -11.36 -10.23
CA GLN A 154 -9.47 -12.56 -9.40
C GLN A 154 -9.43 -12.24 -7.90
N VAL A 155 -8.53 -11.34 -7.46
CA VAL A 155 -8.48 -10.89 -6.06
C VAL A 155 -9.76 -10.20 -5.64
N ARG A 156 -10.30 -9.28 -6.46
CA ARG A 156 -11.58 -8.61 -6.15
C ARG A 156 -12.73 -9.60 -6.02
N ASN A 157 -12.81 -10.59 -6.90
CA ASN A 157 -13.81 -11.66 -6.82
C ASN A 157 -13.63 -12.52 -5.57
N ALA A 158 -12.38 -12.89 -5.23
CA ALA A 158 -12.08 -13.65 -4.02
C ALA A 158 -12.46 -12.86 -2.75
N ILE A 159 -12.15 -11.56 -2.70
CA ILE A 159 -12.54 -10.65 -1.60
C ILE A 159 -14.07 -10.64 -1.42
N MET A 160 -14.84 -10.56 -2.51
CA MET A 160 -16.31 -10.57 -2.42
C MET A 160 -16.85 -11.86 -1.80
N ASN A 161 -16.28 -13.01 -2.18
CA ASN A 161 -16.65 -14.30 -1.59
C ASN A 161 -16.25 -14.39 -0.11
N ALA A 162 -15.06 -13.90 0.26
CA ALA A 162 -14.60 -13.86 1.64
C ALA A 162 -15.47 -12.96 2.53
N LYS A 163 -15.85 -11.78 2.03
CA LYS A 163 -16.81 -10.87 2.70
C LYS A 163 -18.13 -11.58 2.96
N ALA A 164 -18.70 -12.23 1.94
CA ALA A 164 -19.96 -12.95 2.07
C ALA A 164 -19.87 -14.14 3.05
N SER A 165 -18.75 -14.86 3.05
CA SER A 165 -18.51 -15.95 4.01
C SER A 165 -18.42 -15.43 5.45
N ARG A 166 -17.74 -14.29 5.65
CA ARG A 166 -17.59 -13.66 6.96
C ARG A 166 -18.91 -13.08 7.48
N ASP A 167 -19.66 -12.37 6.65
CA ASP A 167 -20.93 -11.74 7.05
C ASP A 167 -21.99 -12.78 7.47
N ARG A 168 -21.86 -14.03 7.00
CA ARG A 168 -22.74 -15.16 7.35
C ARG A 168 -22.24 -15.99 8.54
N ASP A 169 -21.04 -15.73 9.04
CA ASP A 169 -20.44 -16.46 10.14
C ASP A 169 -20.61 -15.71 11.46
N THR A 170 -21.49 -16.22 12.32
CA THR A 170 -21.72 -15.68 13.67
C THR A 170 -20.70 -16.17 14.69
N SER A 171 -19.91 -17.21 14.37
CA SER A 171 -18.93 -17.80 15.29
C SER A 171 -17.61 -17.04 15.36
N GLY A 172 -17.31 -16.23 14.34
CA GLY A 172 -16.05 -15.51 14.19
C GLY A 172 -14.90 -16.36 13.64
N GLN A 173 -15.10 -17.65 13.37
CA GLN A 173 -14.10 -18.55 12.80
C GLN A 173 -13.64 -18.13 11.41
N ALA A 174 -14.54 -17.62 10.56
CA ALA A 174 -14.21 -17.10 9.24
C ALA A 174 -13.31 -15.86 9.34
N ALA A 175 -13.61 -14.93 10.26
CA ALA A 175 -12.78 -13.76 10.49
C ALA A 175 -11.38 -14.16 10.98
N SER A 176 -11.28 -15.09 11.93
CA SER A 176 -10.01 -15.61 12.44
C SER A 176 -9.21 -16.32 11.34
N ALA A 177 -9.84 -17.19 10.55
CA ALA A 177 -9.17 -17.90 9.46
C ALA A 177 -8.70 -16.97 8.33
N LEU A 178 -9.46 -15.91 8.03
CA LEU A 178 -9.05 -14.88 7.06
C LEU A 178 -7.85 -14.09 7.57
N SER A 179 -7.82 -13.75 8.86
CA SER A 179 -6.69 -13.05 9.48
C SER A 179 -5.43 -13.90 9.43
N ALA A 180 -5.50 -15.17 9.84
CA ALA A 180 -4.38 -16.11 9.78
C ALA A 180 -3.86 -16.28 8.33
N LEU A 181 -4.76 -16.51 7.36
CA LEU A 181 -4.36 -16.66 5.96
C LEU A 181 -3.67 -15.39 5.41
N LEU A 182 -4.27 -14.21 5.62
CA LEU A 182 -3.79 -12.99 4.97
C LEU A 182 -2.57 -12.41 5.68
N LEU A 183 -2.52 -12.41 7.01
CA LEU A 183 -1.47 -11.75 7.79
C LEU A 183 -0.29 -12.66 8.14
N GLU A 184 -0.55 -13.93 8.45
CA GLU A 184 0.51 -14.86 8.89
C GLU A 184 1.11 -15.65 7.73
N GLU A 185 0.27 -16.10 6.79
CA GLU A 185 0.71 -16.94 5.67
C GLU A 185 1.07 -16.09 4.44
N LEU A 186 0.12 -15.32 3.89
CA LEU A 186 0.30 -14.67 2.59
C LEU A 186 1.13 -13.39 2.65
N LEU A 187 1.01 -12.59 3.72
CA LEU A 187 1.70 -11.31 3.80
C LEU A 187 3.23 -11.45 3.72
N PRO A 188 3.89 -12.36 4.47
CA PRO A 188 5.34 -12.60 4.34
C PRO A 188 5.76 -13.03 2.94
N ASP A 189 5.09 -14.02 2.35
CA ASP A 189 5.44 -14.57 1.04
C ASP A 189 5.26 -13.53 -0.08
N CYS A 190 4.15 -12.79 -0.03
CA CYS A 190 3.87 -11.72 -0.99
C CYS A 190 4.86 -10.56 -0.87
N ALA A 191 5.25 -10.21 0.37
CA ALA A 191 6.26 -9.19 0.63
C ALA A 191 7.66 -9.61 0.18
N ALA A 192 8.02 -10.88 0.29
CA ALA A 192 9.29 -11.38 -0.22
C ALA A 192 9.33 -11.38 -1.76
N HIS A 193 8.19 -11.60 -2.41
CA HIS A 193 8.13 -11.72 -3.87
C HIS A 193 8.13 -10.37 -4.60
N SER A 194 7.20 -9.45 -4.29
CA SER A 194 7.15 -8.16 -4.98
C SER A 194 6.26 -7.13 -4.26
N ASN A 195 6.49 -5.85 -4.53
CA ASN A 195 5.70 -4.75 -3.95
C ASN A 195 4.22 -4.84 -4.34
N GLN A 196 3.91 -5.24 -5.58
CA GLN A 196 2.53 -5.33 -6.03
C GLN A 196 1.76 -6.44 -5.29
N HIS A 197 2.35 -7.63 -5.13
CA HIS A 197 1.75 -8.71 -4.35
C HIS A 197 1.53 -8.29 -2.89
N PHE A 198 2.53 -7.69 -2.25
CA PHE A 198 2.41 -7.12 -0.91
C PHE A 198 1.23 -6.13 -0.79
N GLY A 199 1.13 -5.18 -1.72
CA GLY A 199 0.05 -4.19 -1.73
C GLY A 199 -1.34 -4.79 -1.91
N TRP A 200 -1.48 -5.78 -2.80
CA TRP A 200 -2.75 -6.49 -2.99
C TRP A 200 -3.15 -7.34 -1.79
N THR A 201 -2.19 -7.92 -1.06
CA THR A 201 -2.46 -8.65 0.19
C THR A 201 -2.95 -7.70 1.29
N LEU A 202 -2.31 -6.53 1.46
CA LEU A 202 -2.79 -5.49 2.39
C LEU A 202 -4.18 -4.98 2.01
N TYR A 203 -4.40 -4.70 0.72
CA TYR A 203 -5.71 -4.31 0.21
C TYR A 203 -6.77 -5.38 0.53
N ALA A 204 -6.48 -6.64 0.26
CA ALA A 204 -7.39 -7.74 0.56
C ALA A 204 -7.71 -7.83 2.05
N ALA A 205 -6.72 -7.72 2.93
CA ALA A 205 -6.90 -7.77 4.38
C ALA A 205 -7.84 -6.66 4.90
N LEU A 206 -7.60 -5.42 4.44
CA LEU A 206 -8.43 -4.27 4.77
C LEU A 206 -9.85 -4.40 4.21
N GLU A 207 -9.98 -4.90 2.98
CA GLU A 207 -11.28 -5.06 2.33
C GLU A 207 -12.11 -6.16 2.98
N VAL A 208 -11.55 -7.31 3.35
CA VAL A 208 -12.28 -8.35 4.09
C VAL A 208 -12.55 -7.97 5.56
N ARG A 209 -12.30 -6.70 5.93
CA ARG A 209 -12.58 -6.06 7.21
C ARG A 209 -11.76 -6.60 8.38
N ILE A 210 -10.55 -7.11 8.15
CA ILE A 210 -9.63 -7.39 9.27
C ILE A 210 -9.36 -6.05 9.99
N PRO A 211 -9.38 -6.01 11.33
CA PRO A 211 -9.13 -4.77 12.06
C PRO A 211 -7.82 -4.10 11.62
N GLU A 212 -7.87 -2.81 11.28
CA GLU A 212 -6.67 -2.09 10.82
C GLU A 212 -5.47 -2.21 11.78
N PRO A 213 -5.64 -2.17 13.12
CA PRO A 213 -4.53 -2.36 14.04
C PRO A 213 -3.81 -3.71 13.86
N GLU A 214 -4.55 -4.80 13.59
CA GLU A 214 -3.95 -6.13 13.33
C GLU A 214 -3.14 -6.11 12.02
N VAL A 215 -3.72 -5.55 10.94
CA VAL A 215 -3.04 -5.45 9.64
C VAL A 215 -1.73 -4.68 9.77
N TRP A 216 -1.77 -3.53 10.46
CA TRP A 216 -0.59 -2.68 10.62
C TRP A 216 0.43 -3.23 11.62
N GLN A 217 0.00 -3.94 12.66
CA GLN A 217 0.91 -4.65 13.56
C GLN A 217 1.66 -5.77 12.84
N ALA A 218 0.96 -6.59 12.03
CA ALA A 218 1.60 -7.63 11.22
C ALA A 218 2.56 -7.03 10.19
N THR A 219 2.14 -5.94 9.53
CA THR A 219 2.98 -5.22 8.56
C THR A 219 4.26 -4.68 9.20
N ARG A 220 4.15 -4.06 10.39
CA ARG A 220 5.31 -3.55 11.12
C ARG A 220 6.26 -4.68 11.51
N ALA A 221 5.74 -5.77 12.07
CA ALA A 221 6.55 -6.92 12.48
C ALA A 221 7.30 -7.54 11.28
N LEU A 222 6.66 -7.61 10.12
CA LEU A 222 7.28 -8.04 8.88
C LEU A 222 8.42 -7.11 8.46
N LEU A 223 8.22 -5.80 8.49
CA LEU A 223 9.25 -4.83 8.11
C LEU A 223 10.47 -4.92 9.02
N GLU A 224 10.26 -5.08 10.33
CA GLU A 224 11.32 -5.24 11.34
C GLU A 224 12.16 -6.52 11.11
N GLN A 225 11.56 -7.57 10.54
CA GLN A 225 12.24 -8.84 10.21
C GLN A 225 12.88 -8.85 8.80
N CYS A 226 12.43 -7.96 7.90
CA CYS A 226 12.97 -7.87 6.54
C CYS A 226 14.44 -7.41 6.53
N ALA A 227 15.18 -7.87 5.52
CA ALA A 227 16.51 -7.36 5.22
C ALA A 227 16.48 -5.83 4.96
N PRO A 228 17.53 -5.06 5.31
CA PRO A 228 17.50 -3.60 5.25
C PRO A 228 17.09 -3.03 3.89
N SER A 229 17.61 -3.57 2.78
CA SER A 229 17.25 -3.13 1.43
C SER A 229 15.78 -3.36 1.09
N ARG A 230 15.24 -4.54 1.43
CA ARG A 230 13.83 -4.87 1.18
C ARG A 230 12.91 -4.05 2.07
N ARG A 231 13.30 -3.82 3.33
CA ARG A 231 12.58 -2.95 4.27
C ARG A 231 12.46 -1.54 3.71
N GLU A 232 13.57 -0.97 3.24
CA GLU A 232 13.58 0.37 2.64
C GLU A 232 12.64 0.45 1.42
N GLU A 233 12.71 -0.53 0.53
CA GLU A 233 11.87 -0.61 -0.66
C GLU A 233 10.37 -0.62 -0.30
N LEU A 234 9.97 -1.47 0.66
CA LEU A 234 8.59 -1.56 1.12
C LEU A 234 8.13 -0.31 1.87
N MET A 235 9.00 0.30 2.68
CA MET A 235 8.70 1.55 3.40
C MET A 235 8.42 2.70 2.44
N VAL A 236 9.11 2.77 1.31
CA VAL A 236 8.86 3.79 0.27
C VAL A 236 7.63 3.44 -0.57
N TYR A 237 7.36 2.16 -0.77
CA TYR A 237 6.19 1.71 -1.50
C TYR A 237 4.87 1.93 -0.74
N LEU A 238 4.86 1.77 0.59
CA LEU A 238 3.65 1.96 1.41
C LEU A 238 2.97 3.34 1.16
N PRO A 239 3.66 4.49 1.24
CA PRO A 239 3.08 5.79 0.88
C PRO A 239 2.48 5.85 -0.52
N GLN A 240 3.07 5.15 -1.50
CA GLN A 240 2.53 5.06 -2.86
C GLN A 240 1.20 4.30 -2.88
N LEU A 241 1.07 3.23 -2.09
CA LEU A 241 -0.21 2.53 -1.91
C LEU A 241 -1.28 3.45 -1.31
N PHE A 242 -0.95 4.20 -0.26
CA PHE A 242 -1.90 5.15 0.34
C PHE A 242 -2.34 6.22 -0.67
N LYS A 243 -1.42 6.69 -1.53
CA LYS A 243 -1.74 7.60 -2.64
C LYS A 243 -2.67 6.94 -3.67
N GLN A 244 -2.42 5.68 -4.06
CA GLN A 244 -3.30 4.92 -4.96
C GLN A 244 -4.70 4.71 -4.37
N TRP A 245 -4.79 4.52 -3.05
CA TRP A 245 -6.04 4.44 -2.30
C TRP A 245 -6.63 5.82 -1.98
N GLN A 246 -6.16 6.88 -2.62
CA GLN A 246 -6.65 8.25 -2.49
C GLN A 246 -6.69 8.77 -1.03
N TRP A 247 -5.78 8.30 -0.17
CA TRP A 247 -5.72 8.69 1.23
C TRP A 247 -7.03 8.47 2.01
N GLN A 248 -7.84 7.49 1.57
CA GLN A 248 -9.09 7.14 2.26
C GLN A 248 -8.87 6.66 3.70
N ARG A 249 -7.63 6.30 4.05
CA ARG A 249 -7.21 5.87 5.39
C ARG A 249 -5.96 6.64 5.83
N PRO A 250 -5.85 6.97 7.13
CA PRO A 250 -4.64 7.56 7.65
C PRO A 250 -3.50 6.54 7.64
N MET A 251 -2.29 7.02 7.41
CA MET A 251 -1.09 6.20 7.52
C MET A 251 -0.75 5.99 9.01
N PRO A 252 -0.28 4.80 9.42
CA PRO A 252 0.02 4.55 10.82
C PRO A 252 1.22 5.38 11.30
N GLU A 253 1.15 5.92 12.52
CA GLU A 253 2.19 6.78 13.12
C GLU A 253 3.58 6.12 13.14
N TRP A 254 3.63 4.83 13.46
CA TRP A 254 4.90 4.09 13.49
C TRP A 254 5.64 4.08 12.14
N LEU A 255 4.93 4.23 11.02
CA LEU A 255 5.56 4.30 9.69
C LEU A 255 6.25 5.64 9.49
N PHE A 256 5.68 6.74 10.01
CA PHE A 256 6.36 8.03 10.02
C PHE A 256 7.63 7.98 10.85
N ASP A 257 7.57 7.40 12.05
CA ASP A 257 8.72 7.25 12.93
C ASP A 257 9.81 6.38 12.30
N MET A 258 9.42 5.27 11.66
CA MET A 258 10.35 4.39 10.97
C MET A 258 11.01 5.09 9.78
N LEU A 259 10.26 5.84 8.97
CA LEU A 259 10.83 6.65 7.87
C LEU A 259 11.78 7.73 8.38
N LYS A 260 11.39 8.48 9.42
CA LYS A 260 12.25 9.50 10.04
C LYS A 260 13.54 8.89 10.57
N SER A 261 13.45 7.76 11.27
CA SER A 261 14.62 7.06 11.81
C SER A 261 15.52 6.50 10.71
N THR A 262 14.96 5.81 9.71
CA THR A 262 15.74 5.19 8.64
C THR A 262 16.51 6.23 7.83
N TYR A 263 15.85 7.32 7.44
CA TYR A 263 16.47 8.39 6.64
C TYR A 263 17.13 9.49 7.49
N ARG A 264 17.18 9.35 8.82
CA ARG A 264 17.70 10.35 9.78
C ARG A 264 17.14 11.76 9.51
N LEU A 265 15.84 11.83 9.22
CA LEU A 265 15.18 13.08 8.88
C LEU A 265 15.09 14.00 10.11
N PRO A 266 15.26 15.32 9.94
CA PRO A 266 15.00 16.27 11.02
C PRO A 266 13.58 16.14 11.58
N ALA A 267 13.43 16.35 12.89
CA ALA A 267 12.16 16.13 13.58
C ALA A 267 11.03 17.04 13.07
N ASP A 268 11.39 18.26 12.67
CA ASP A 268 10.55 19.34 12.19
C ASP A 268 10.31 19.32 10.66
N TRP A 269 10.81 18.32 9.93
CA TRP A 269 10.42 18.10 8.54
C TRP A 269 8.98 17.58 8.44
N ASP A 270 8.19 18.22 7.57
CA ASP A 270 6.83 17.80 7.26
C ASP A 270 6.83 16.59 6.32
N LEU A 271 6.94 15.41 6.94
CA LEU A 271 6.90 14.14 6.24
C LEU A 271 5.58 13.93 5.50
N THR A 272 4.46 14.49 5.96
CA THR A 272 3.17 14.36 5.25
C THR A 272 3.24 14.99 3.87
N SER A 273 3.79 16.21 3.77
CA SER A 273 4.00 16.88 2.48
C SER A 273 5.00 16.11 1.60
N MET A 274 6.07 15.58 2.18
CA MET A 274 7.08 14.79 1.45
C MET A 274 6.55 13.47 0.90
N LEU A 275 5.58 12.84 1.57
CA LEU A 275 4.97 11.58 1.12
C LEU A 275 3.85 11.78 0.09
N ARG A 276 3.29 12.99 0.01
CA ARG A 276 2.23 13.34 -0.95
C ARG A 276 2.74 13.75 -2.32
N SER A 277 4.02 14.12 -2.43
CA SER A 277 4.63 14.51 -3.69
C SER A 277 4.69 13.36 -4.70
N GLU A 278 5.12 13.65 -5.93
CA GLU A 278 5.34 12.60 -6.93
C GLU A 278 6.56 11.74 -6.59
N ASN A 279 7.63 12.37 -6.10
CA ASN A 279 8.84 11.69 -5.65
C ASN A 279 8.77 11.47 -4.14
N VAL A 280 8.43 10.25 -3.71
CA VAL A 280 8.32 9.91 -2.28
C VAL A 280 9.57 10.33 -1.51
N LEU A 281 9.39 11.02 -0.39
CA LEU A 281 10.44 11.65 0.43
C LEU A 281 11.07 12.91 -0.17
N LEU A 282 10.38 13.58 -1.09
CA LEU A 282 10.76 14.90 -1.61
C LEU A 282 9.64 15.92 -1.37
N ALA A 283 9.99 17.09 -0.85
CA ALA A 283 9.13 18.27 -0.85
C ALA A 283 9.93 19.52 -1.21
N LYS A 284 9.32 20.39 -2.03
CA LYS A 284 9.87 21.70 -2.39
C LYS A 284 8.88 22.77 -1.95
N THR A 285 9.15 23.40 -0.80
CA THR A 285 8.20 24.32 -0.15
C THR A 285 8.68 25.76 -0.30
N ALA A 286 7.78 26.67 -0.70
CA ALA A 286 8.11 28.08 -0.78
C ALA A 286 8.43 28.63 0.62
N VAL A 287 9.53 29.36 0.75
CA VAL A 287 9.85 30.07 2.00
C VAL A 287 9.05 31.36 2.03
N THR A 288 8.12 31.46 2.98
CA THR A 288 7.25 32.63 3.17
C THR A 288 7.65 33.49 4.37
N ASP A 289 8.58 33.01 5.20
CA ASP A 289 9.07 33.75 6.36
C ASP A 289 9.83 35.01 5.92
N ALA A 290 9.36 36.17 6.38
CA ALA A 290 9.90 37.46 5.97
C ALA A 290 11.33 37.69 6.49
N ALA A 291 11.67 37.16 7.68
CA ALA A 291 12.99 37.30 8.25
C ALA A 291 14.02 36.46 7.48
N ALA A 292 13.67 35.22 7.10
CA ALA A 292 14.49 34.37 6.25
C ALA A 292 14.69 34.99 4.86
N LEU A 293 13.63 35.51 4.23
CA LEU A 293 13.74 36.19 2.93
C LEU A 293 14.64 37.44 3.00
N LEU A 294 14.51 38.23 4.07
CA LEU A 294 15.41 39.37 4.32
C LEU A 294 16.85 38.91 4.51
N ALA A 295 17.08 37.86 5.29
CA ALA A 295 18.41 37.30 5.52
C ALA A 295 19.04 36.78 4.22
N PHE A 296 18.29 36.09 3.36
CA PHE A 296 18.77 35.70 2.03
C PHE A 296 19.18 36.91 1.21
N ASN A 297 18.36 37.98 1.21
CA ASN A 297 18.69 39.19 0.47
C ASN A 297 19.94 39.89 1.02
N LEU A 298 20.11 39.94 2.35
CA LEU A 298 21.32 40.46 2.99
C LEU A 298 22.56 39.62 2.68
N MET A 299 22.44 38.29 2.66
CA MET A 299 23.52 37.39 2.25
C MET A 299 23.94 37.67 0.82
N LEU A 300 22.99 37.78 -0.13
CA LEU A 300 23.32 38.12 -1.52
C LEU A 300 24.01 39.49 -1.64
N GLN A 301 23.63 40.48 -0.84
CA GLN A 301 24.29 41.79 -0.81
C GLN A 301 25.71 41.72 -0.25
N ARG A 302 25.91 41.00 0.86
CA ARG A 302 27.23 40.85 1.52
C ARG A 302 28.22 40.06 0.66
N THR A 303 27.73 39.09 -0.09
CA THR A 303 28.53 38.19 -0.92
C THR A 303 28.70 38.69 -2.38
N ALA A 304 28.16 39.87 -2.68
CA ALA A 304 28.33 40.50 -3.99
C ALA A 304 29.69 41.21 -4.09
N LEU A 305 30.38 41.00 -5.21
CA LEU A 305 31.70 41.56 -5.48
C LEU A 305 31.67 42.29 -6.84
N PRO A 306 31.00 43.45 -6.94
CA PRO A 306 30.71 44.11 -8.22
C PRO A 306 31.96 44.61 -8.94
N ASP A 307 33.05 44.84 -8.20
CA ASP A 307 34.33 45.31 -8.73
C ASP A 307 35.29 44.18 -9.10
N ARG A 308 34.90 42.91 -8.89
CA ARG A 308 35.71 41.73 -9.23
C ARG A 308 35.13 41.01 -10.44
N ARG A 309 35.87 41.03 -11.54
CA ARG A 309 35.55 40.26 -12.76
C ARG A 309 36.52 39.08 -12.88
N THR A 310 35.97 37.87 -13.02
CA THR A 310 36.79 36.66 -13.19
C THR A 310 36.81 36.16 -14.64
N ARG A 311 37.66 35.17 -14.92
CA ARG A 311 37.87 34.58 -16.26
C ARG A 311 36.57 34.10 -16.92
N ASP A 312 35.68 33.48 -16.15
CA ASP A 312 34.51 32.77 -16.70
C ASP A 312 33.31 33.72 -16.90
N ARG A 313 33.39 34.97 -16.43
CA ARG A 313 32.32 35.98 -16.55
C ARG A 313 32.04 36.37 -18.00
N ARG A 314 30.82 36.06 -18.43
CA ARG A 314 30.21 36.61 -19.66
C ARG A 314 29.39 37.86 -19.30
N GLY A 315 29.63 38.98 -19.99
CA GLY A 315 28.92 40.23 -19.76
C GLY A 315 29.45 41.07 -18.59
N ALA A 316 28.64 42.04 -18.14
CA ALA A 316 28.96 42.89 -17.00
C ALA A 316 28.72 42.17 -15.66
N VAL A 317 29.47 42.54 -14.63
CA VAL A 317 29.23 42.04 -13.26
C VAL A 317 28.05 42.81 -12.67
N PRO A 318 26.99 42.13 -12.18
CA PRO A 318 25.88 42.81 -11.54
C PRO A 318 26.32 43.60 -10.30
N ARG A 319 25.75 44.81 -10.14
CA ARG A 319 26.03 45.65 -8.96
C ARG A 319 25.31 45.20 -7.70
N SER A 320 24.19 44.51 -7.86
CA SER A 320 23.35 44.05 -6.77
C SER A 320 22.48 42.89 -7.23
N TYR A 321 22.08 42.07 -6.28
CA TYR A 321 21.17 40.94 -6.48
C TYR A 321 19.95 41.14 -5.59
N LYS A 322 18.81 40.61 -6.02
CA LYS A 322 17.56 40.67 -5.26
C LYS A 322 16.93 39.29 -5.20
N VAL A 323 16.56 38.84 -4.01
CA VAL A 323 15.77 37.61 -3.85
C VAL A 323 14.36 37.87 -4.36
N VAL A 324 13.93 37.08 -5.36
CA VAL A 324 12.57 37.10 -5.90
C VAL A 324 11.70 36.06 -5.22
N ARG A 325 12.27 34.87 -4.99
CA ARG A 325 11.63 33.72 -4.34
C ARG A 325 12.71 32.85 -3.72
N ALA A 326 12.40 32.23 -2.58
CA ALA A 326 13.18 31.15 -2.00
C ALA A 326 12.33 29.89 -1.87
N VAL A 327 12.96 28.74 -2.07
CA VAL A 327 12.34 27.42 -1.94
C VAL A 327 13.23 26.56 -1.09
N GLN A 328 12.65 25.99 -0.04
CA GLN A 328 13.28 24.97 0.75
C GLN A 328 13.10 23.61 0.08
N VAL A 329 14.18 22.86 -0.03
CA VAL A 329 14.21 21.51 -0.59
C VAL A 329 14.43 20.53 0.55
N MET A 330 13.45 19.64 0.77
CA MET A 330 13.50 18.55 1.73
C MET A 330 13.53 17.24 0.94
N ASN A 331 14.70 16.63 0.80
CA ASN A 331 14.89 15.37 0.10
C ASN A 331 15.49 14.33 1.06
N GLY A 332 14.68 13.38 1.51
CA GLY A 332 15.07 12.42 2.54
C GLY A 332 16.18 11.45 2.10
N ARG A 333 16.20 11.06 0.82
CA ARG A 333 17.24 10.17 0.28
C ARG A 333 18.58 10.89 0.23
N ASN A 334 18.60 12.11 -0.34
CA ASN A 334 19.83 12.91 -0.38
C ASN A 334 20.32 13.25 1.01
N TRP A 335 19.40 13.60 1.91
CA TRP A 335 19.75 13.93 3.28
C TRP A 335 20.44 12.76 3.97
N GLN A 336 19.90 11.55 3.84
CA GLN A 336 20.53 10.35 4.38
C GLN A 336 21.93 10.11 3.76
N SER A 337 22.04 10.14 2.43
CA SER A 337 23.32 9.97 1.73
C SER A 337 24.35 11.02 2.14
N TYR A 338 23.92 12.27 2.26
CA TYR A 338 24.71 13.39 2.75
C TYR A 338 25.22 13.14 4.17
N LEU A 339 24.33 12.76 5.10
CA LEU A 339 24.71 12.50 6.49
C LEU A 339 25.68 11.31 6.61
N LEU A 340 25.48 10.24 5.84
CA LEU A 340 26.40 9.10 5.82
C LEU A 340 27.79 9.55 5.36
N ARG A 341 27.88 10.29 4.25
CA ARG A 341 29.18 10.78 3.75
C ARG A 341 29.81 11.82 4.66
N ARG A 342 29.01 12.72 5.26
CA ARG A 342 29.47 13.68 6.27
C ARG A 342 30.08 12.96 7.47
N ASP A 343 29.45 11.90 7.96
CA ASP A 343 29.93 11.16 9.12
C ASP A 343 31.24 10.40 8.80
N GLU A 344 31.43 9.93 7.56
CA GLU A 344 32.72 9.41 7.08
C GLU A 344 33.80 10.51 7.03
N ILE A 345 33.49 11.66 6.43
CA ILE A 345 34.39 12.82 6.37
C ILE A 345 34.79 13.28 7.77
N LEU A 346 33.85 13.31 8.71
CA LEU A 346 34.08 13.64 10.11
C LEU A 346 35.11 12.68 10.74
N GLN A 347 34.96 11.37 10.53
CA GLN A 347 35.89 10.37 11.02
C GLN A 347 37.29 10.54 10.40
N GLU A 348 37.36 10.84 9.10
CA GLU A 348 38.61 11.13 8.41
C GLU A 348 39.29 12.38 8.97
N CYS A 349 38.54 13.47 9.18
CA CYS A 349 39.04 14.72 9.77
C CYS A 349 39.59 14.50 11.17
N ARG A 350 38.89 13.73 12.01
CA ARG A 350 39.37 13.35 13.35
C ARG A 350 40.66 12.55 13.29
N ARG A 351 40.74 11.57 12.38
CA ARG A 351 41.94 10.72 12.19
C ARG A 351 43.14 11.55 11.73
N LEU A 352 42.91 12.49 10.81
CA LEU A 352 43.94 13.36 10.25
C LEU A 352 44.24 14.59 11.12
N ARG A 353 43.48 14.80 12.20
CA ARG A 353 43.55 15.98 13.08
C ARG A 353 43.40 17.28 12.28
N ALA A 354 42.45 17.28 11.33
CA ALA A 354 42.12 18.46 10.56
C ALA A 354 41.68 19.60 11.50
N ARG A 355 42.14 20.82 11.22
CA ARG A 355 41.74 22.01 11.96
C ARG A 355 40.44 22.56 11.37
N CYS A 356 39.57 23.03 12.25
CA CYS A 356 38.24 23.55 11.91
C CYS A 356 37.87 24.83 12.69
N ASP A 357 38.80 25.35 13.49
CA ASP A 357 38.59 26.55 14.29
C ASP A 357 38.76 27.85 13.49
N ASP A 358 38.08 28.91 13.93
CA ASP A 358 38.09 30.22 13.27
C ASP A 358 39.49 30.85 13.15
N ALA A 359 40.41 30.51 14.07
CA ALA A 359 41.79 30.98 13.96
C ALA A 359 42.49 30.34 12.76
N HIS A 360 42.31 29.03 12.53
CA HIS A 360 42.83 28.37 11.34
C HIS A 360 42.26 28.96 10.04
N TRP A 361 40.94 29.19 9.98
CA TRP A 361 40.31 29.82 8.81
C TRP A 361 40.86 31.22 8.52
N ARG A 362 41.09 32.03 9.56
CA ARG A 362 41.63 33.39 9.42
C ARG A 362 43.11 33.45 9.09
N ASP A 363 43.91 32.59 9.72
CA ASP A 363 45.37 32.70 9.70
C ASP A 363 46.02 31.80 8.63
N ASN A 364 45.33 30.75 8.16
CA ASN A 364 45.89 29.75 7.25
C ASN A 364 45.06 29.50 5.98
N LEU A 365 43.81 29.97 5.90
CA LEU A 365 42.95 29.87 4.72
C LEU A 365 42.64 31.28 4.19
N ASN A 366 41.48 31.47 3.53
CA ASN A 366 41.09 32.75 2.94
C ASN A 366 40.26 33.66 3.88
N GLY A 367 40.19 33.34 5.18
CA GLY A 367 39.32 34.03 6.12
C GLY A 367 37.99 33.31 6.40
N GLU A 368 37.07 34.01 7.04
CA GLU A 368 35.73 33.49 7.29
C GLU A 368 34.91 33.44 6.00
N VAL A 369 34.18 32.33 5.81
CA VAL A 369 33.34 32.11 4.63
C VAL A 369 32.19 33.11 4.58
N MET A 370 32.15 33.96 3.55
CA MET A 370 31.24 35.12 3.49
C MET A 370 29.74 34.76 3.65
N SER A 371 29.33 33.63 3.07
CA SER A 371 27.94 33.16 3.07
C SER A 371 27.48 32.64 4.43
N MET A 372 28.37 32.43 5.40
CA MET A 372 28.02 31.96 6.74
C MET A 372 27.17 32.96 7.54
N CYS A 373 27.07 34.21 7.10
CA CYS A 373 26.15 35.19 7.68
C CYS A 373 24.66 34.77 7.61
N ILE A 374 24.31 33.73 6.84
CA ILE A 374 22.95 33.18 6.75
C ILE A 374 22.63 32.13 7.82
N GLN A 375 23.62 31.69 8.60
CA GLN A 375 23.51 30.53 9.51
C GLN A 375 22.28 30.59 10.42
N ASP A 376 22.04 31.72 11.10
CA ASP A 376 20.91 31.87 12.03
C ASP A 376 19.56 31.77 11.33
N ALA A 377 19.45 32.32 10.11
CA ALA A 377 18.24 32.21 9.32
C ALA A 377 17.99 30.76 8.86
N MET A 378 19.05 30.02 8.53
CA MET A 378 18.95 28.60 8.19
C MET A 378 18.55 27.74 9.40
N ALA A 379 19.05 28.08 10.59
CA ALA A 379 18.68 27.40 11.84
C ALA A 379 17.20 27.60 12.22
N ALA A 380 16.57 28.70 11.77
CA ALA A 380 15.17 29.00 12.02
C ALA A 380 14.18 28.36 11.02
N LEU A 381 14.68 27.80 9.90
CA LEU A 381 13.85 27.09 8.92
C LEU A 381 13.67 25.61 9.31
N PRO A 382 12.63 24.91 8.81
CA PRO A 382 12.47 23.47 9.04
C PRO A 382 13.73 22.68 8.68
N GLY A 383 14.20 21.79 9.55
CA GLY A 383 15.48 21.09 9.42
C GLY A 383 16.69 21.85 9.95
N GLY A 384 16.50 23.11 10.35
CA GLY A 384 17.51 23.94 11.01
C GLY A 384 17.88 23.44 12.41
N SER A 385 17.11 22.50 12.97
CA SER A 385 17.43 21.84 14.25
C SER A 385 18.69 20.98 14.20
N GLU A 386 19.10 20.49 13.02
CA GLU A 386 20.38 19.79 12.84
C GLU A 386 21.48 20.85 12.65
N PRO A 387 22.39 21.07 13.61
CA PRO A 387 23.46 22.06 13.47
C PRO A 387 24.47 21.66 12.38
N LEU A 388 25.30 22.61 11.95
CA LEU A 388 26.49 22.29 11.17
C LEU A 388 27.53 21.60 12.06
N GLN A 389 28.18 20.57 11.52
CA GLN A 389 29.27 19.82 12.12
C GLN A 389 30.59 20.54 11.81
N ALA A 390 31.04 21.37 12.76
CA ALA A 390 32.28 22.13 12.63
C ALA A 390 33.48 21.24 12.33
N GLU A 391 33.58 20.07 12.96
CA GLU A 391 34.68 19.10 12.76
C GLU A 391 34.73 18.48 11.36
N ALA A 392 33.63 18.55 10.59
CA ALA A 392 33.58 18.18 9.18
C ALA A 392 33.73 19.39 8.24
N ASN A 393 34.02 20.58 8.79
CA ASN A 393 34.00 21.86 8.09
C ASN A 393 32.73 22.05 7.26
N GLU A 394 31.56 21.77 7.85
CA GLU A 394 30.28 22.02 7.21
C GLU A 394 30.01 23.53 7.08
N MET A 395 29.69 23.98 5.87
CA MET A 395 29.45 25.39 5.54
C MET A 395 28.23 25.55 4.63
N TRP A 396 27.67 26.76 4.58
CA TRP A 396 26.68 27.15 3.56
C TRP A 396 27.38 27.80 2.37
N LEU A 397 27.25 27.23 1.17
CA LEU A 397 27.87 27.75 -0.04
C LEU A 397 26.89 27.82 -1.21
N LEU A 398 27.18 28.69 -2.17
CA LEU A 398 26.33 28.95 -3.33
C LEU A 398 26.77 28.14 -4.54
N HIS A 399 25.81 27.57 -5.26
CA HIS A 399 26.01 26.91 -6.54
C HIS A 399 25.09 27.54 -7.59
N GLY A 400 25.69 28.06 -8.66
CA GLY A 400 24.96 28.63 -9.79
C GLY A 400 24.86 27.64 -10.93
N THR A 401 23.66 27.52 -11.53
CA THR A 401 23.41 26.55 -12.61
C THR A 401 22.19 26.96 -13.45
N SER A 402 21.80 26.15 -14.43
CA SER A 402 20.57 26.39 -15.21
C SER A 402 19.30 25.99 -14.43
N PRO A 403 18.10 26.50 -14.80
CA PRO A 403 16.84 26.09 -14.17
C PRO A 403 16.61 24.57 -14.18
N ASP A 404 16.83 23.92 -15.31
CA ASP A 404 16.64 22.47 -15.44
C ASP A 404 17.64 21.68 -14.59
N ALA A 405 18.89 22.16 -14.49
CA ALA A 405 19.90 21.52 -13.67
C ALA A 405 19.63 21.73 -12.17
N ALA A 406 19.15 22.91 -11.76
CA ALA A 406 18.73 23.17 -10.39
C ALA A 406 17.55 22.27 -9.99
N ASP A 407 16.57 22.08 -10.88
CA ASP A 407 15.45 21.18 -10.61
C ASP A 407 15.91 19.72 -10.51
N GLY A 408 16.79 19.27 -11.43
CA GLY A 408 17.39 17.94 -11.40
C GLY A 408 18.18 17.68 -10.12
N ILE A 409 19.12 18.56 -9.75
CA ILE A 409 19.94 18.44 -8.54
C ILE A 409 19.07 18.37 -7.28
N THR A 410 17.98 19.14 -7.23
CA THR A 410 17.12 19.21 -6.04
C THR A 410 16.10 18.06 -5.97
N SER A 411 15.84 17.36 -7.07
CA SER A 411 14.95 16.19 -7.13
C SER A 411 15.69 14.87 -6.99
N GLU A 412 16.86 14.78 -7.61
CA GLU A 412 17.77 13.63 -7.56
C GLU A 412 18.94 14.03 -6.69
N ASP A 413 20.18 14.12 -7.17
CA ASP A 413 21.35 14.59 -6.41
C ASP A 413 22.36 15.29 -7.37
N PHE A 414 23.48 15.78 -6.86
CA PHE A 414 24.60 16.22 -7.70
C PHE A 414 25.18 15.05 -8.51
N ASP A 415 25.13 15.17 -9.83
CA ASP A 415 25.65 14.16 -10.76
C ASP A 415 27.10 14.48 -11.15
N MET A 416 28.05 13.71 -10.60
CA MET A 416 29.48 13.85 -10.89
C MET A 416 29.83 13.62 -12.37
N THR A 417 28.99 12.91 -13.14
CA THR A 417 29.24 12.73 -14.58
C THR A 417 29.06 14.03 -15.37
N ARG A 418 28.43 15.05 -14.76
CA ARG A 418 28.24 16.39 -15.31
C ARG A 418 29.29 17.39 -14.83
N ALA A 419 30.25 16.96 -14.00
CA ALA A 419 31.34 17.81 -13.55
C ALA A 419 32.20 18.26 -14.74
N ASN A 420 32.66 19.51 -14.71
CA ASN A 420 33.54 20.03 -15.76
C ASN A 420 34.94 19.42 -15.59
N PRO A 421 35.43 18.59 -16.54
CA PRO A 421 36.74 17.94 -16.41
C PRO A 421 37.91 18.93 -16.48
N SER A 422 37.69 20.12 -17.04
CA SER A 422 38.68 21.18 -17.18
C SER A 422 38.47 22.30 -16.15
N GLY A 423 37.83 21.99 -15.02
CA GLY A 423 37.73 22.90 -13.89
C GLY A 423 39.11 23.26 -13.35
N LEU A 424 39.25 24.47 -12.82
CA LEU A 424 40.54 25.03 -12.38
C LEU A 424 41.20 24.16 -11.29
N PHE A 425 40.40 23.54 -10.42
CA PHE A 425 40.85 22.64 -9.36
C PHE A 425 40.52 21.16 -9.69
N GLY A 426 40.43 20.82 -10.97
CA GLY A 426 40.09 19.48 -11.46
C GLY A 426 38.59 19.22 -11.65
N ALA A 427 38.25 17.97 -11.95
CA ALA A 427 36.88 17.55 -12.19
C ALA A 427 36.09 17.45 -10.87
N GLY A 428 35.13 18.35 -10.66
CA GLY A 428 34.34 18.38 -9.42
C GLY A 428 33.08 19.23 -9.50
N VAL A 429 32.32 19.22 -8.41
CA VAL A 429 31.20 20.15 -8.19
C VAL A 429 31.75 21.38 -7.48
N TYR A 430 31.51 22.55 -8.07
CA TYR A 430 32.06 23.81 -7.60
C TYR A 430 31.02 24.60 -6.82
N PHE A 431 31.44 25.14 -5.69
CA PHE A 431 30.64 26.05 -4.87
C PHE A 431 31.42 27.35 -4.64
N ALA A 432 30.73 28.42 -4.28
CA ALA A 432 31.36 29.68 -3.94
C ALA A 432 30.69 30.35 -2.73
N GLU A 433 31.48 31.07 -1.95
CA GLU A 433 30.97 31.98 -0.93
C GLU A 433 30.35 33.26 -1.53
N SER A 434 30.79 33.64 -2.74
CA SER A 434 30.35 34.86 -3.41
C SER A 434 29.23 34.57 -4.43
N VAL A 435 28.12 35.30 -4.33
CA VAL A 435 27.06 35.22 -5.36
C VAL A 435 27.60 35.67 -6.72
N SER A 436 28.54 36.61 -6.75
CA SER A 436 29.11 37.11 -8.00
C SER A 436 29.95 36.07 -8.75
N LYS A 437 30.51 35.06 -8.07
CA LYS A 437 31.14 33.93 -8.77
C LYS A 437 30.10 32.92 -9.23
N SER A 438 29.15 32.53 -8.37
CA SER A 438 28.13 31.54 -8.74
C SER A 438 27.25 32.02 -9.90
N ASP A 439 26.91 33.31 -9.93
CA ASP A 439 26.15 33.96 -11.01
C ASP A 439 26.78 33.81 -12.40
N GLU A 440 28.09 33.60 -12.51
CA GLU A 440 28.76 33.34 -13.81
C GLU A 440 28.27 32.07 -14.50
N TYR A 441 27.72 31.12 -13.74
CA TYR A 441 27.27 29.82 -14.21
C TYR A 441 25.74 29.72 -14.29
N VAL A 442 25.02 30.74 -13.83
CA VAL A 442 23.56 30.75 -13.86
C VAL A 442 23.06 31.02 -15.27
N ARG A 443 21.96 30.37 -15.65
CA ARG A 443 21.20 30.71 -16.87
C ARG A 443 19.83 31.26 -16.46
N GLY A 444 19.39 32.31 -17.15
CA GLY A 444 18.06 32.89 -16.93
C GLY A 444 16.94 31.89 -17.19
N GLY A 445 15.96 31.88 -16.30
CA GLY A 445 14.67 31.21 -16.44
C GLY A 445 13.52 32.22 -16.36
N ARG A 446 12.28 31.74 -16.36
CA ARG A 446 11.09 32.60 -16.22
C ARG A 446 10.24 32.20 -15.03
N PHE A 447 9.80 33.19 -14.26
CA PHE A 447 8.83 33.02 -13.17
C PHE A 447 7.91 34.24 -13.11
N GLY A 448 6.59 34.04 -13.17
CA GLY A 448 5.62 35.14 -13.09
C GLY A 448 5.81 36.21 -14.18
N GLY A 449 6.30 35.85 -15.37
CA GLY A 449 6.61 36.77 -16.46
C GLY A 449 7.92 37.56 -16.29
N GLN A 450 8.64 37.37 -15.20
CA GLN A 450 9.96 37.98 -14.95
C GLN A 450 11.07 36.97 -15.24
N GLU A 451 12.20 37.47 -15.73
CA GLU A 451 13.43 36.69 -15.82
C GLU A 451 14.01 36.50 -14.41
N VAL A 452 14.36 35.26 -14.08
CA VAL A 452 14.91 34.89 -12.77
C VAL A 452 16.12 33.98 -12.94
N PHE A 453 17.04 34.04 -11.99
CA PHE A 453 18.32 33.34 -12.05
C PHE A 453 18.41 32.37 -10.87
N PRO A 454 18.28 31.05 -11.08
CA PRO A 454 18.29 30.08 -10.00
C PRO A 454 19.68 29.97 -9.37
N LEU A 455 19.69 29.97 -8.04
CA LEU A 455 20.88 29.79 -7.22
C LEU A 455 20.55 28.77 -6.14
N LEU A 456 21.41 27.78 -5.96
CA LEU A 456 21.30 26.82 -4.86
C LEU A 456 22.15 27.30 -3.69
N LEU A 457 21.57 27.38 -2.51
CA LEU A 457 22.29 27.53 -1.25
C LEU A 457 22.39 26.14 -0.62
N CYS A 458 23.59 25.59 -0.58
CA CYS A 458 23.84 24.20 -0.22
C CYS A 458 24.58 24.11 1.10
N ARG A 459 24.24 23.09 1.91
CA ARG A 459 25.08 22.64 3.01
C ARG A 459 26.19 21.77 2.43
N VAL A 460 27.44 22.11 2.69
CA VAL A 460 28.61 21.46 2.08
C VAL A 460 29.59 21.04 3.17
N SER A 461 29.94 19.76 3.22
CA SER A 461 31.00 19.23 4.09
C SER A 461 32.36 19.37 3.39
N LEU A 462 33.19 20.33 3.81
CA LEU A 462 34.48 20.59 3.18
C LEU A 462 35.58 19.61 3.63
N GLY A 463 35.41 18.98 4.79
CA GLY A 463 36.35 18.00 5.32
C GLY A 463 37.74 18.59 5.59
N TYR A 464 38.78 17.82 5.30
CA TYR A 464 40.16 18.30 5.45
C TYR A 464 40.57 19.10 4.21
N VAL A 465 40.44 20.41 4.30
CA VAL A 465 40.61 21.35 3.18
C VAL A 465 42.06 21.34 2.68
N TYR A 466 42.24 21.03 1.39
CA TYR A 466 43.48 21.29 0.67
C TYR A 466 43.46 22.72 0.13
N TYR A 467 44.08 23.63 0.87
CA TYR A 467 44.14 25.04 0.49
C TYR A 467 45.08 25.27 -0.70
N CYS A 468 44.61 26.03 -1.68
CA CYS A 468 45.34 26.36 -2.89
C CYS A 468 45.12 27.85 -3.21
N ASP A 469 46.20 28.63 -3.11
CA ASP A 469 46.23 30.07 -3.39
C ASP A 469 46.66 30.40 -4.82
N ASP A 470 47.33 29.47 -5.51
CA ASP A 470 47.63 29.52 -6.95
C ASP A 470 47.33 28.16 -7.63
N PRO A 471 46.24 28.05 -8.42
CA PRO A 471 45.75 26.81 -9.02
C PRO A 471 46.61 26.15 -10.10
#